data_AF-A0A2T4X0I2-F1
#
_entry.id   AF-A0A2T4X0I2-F1
#
_cell.length_a   1.000
_cell.length_b   1.000
_cell.length_c   1.000
_cell.angle_alpha   90.00
_cell.angle_beta   90.00
_cell.angle_gamma   90.00
#
_symmetry.space_group_name_H-M   'P 1'
#
loop_
_entity.id
_entity.type
_entity.pdbx_description
1 polymer ?
#
loop_
_entity_poly.entity_id
_entity_poly.type
_entity_poly.pdbx_seq_one_letter_code
_entity_poly.pdbx_strand_id
1 'polypeptide(L)'
;PFNPATVIPFSLQSTARVQLAIFDIHGRHLQTLEAGTKPAGQHETPLTMAQYPSGLYLYRLDVQPLDGSTGTQQTRPMILVK
;
A
#
# COMPACT_ATOMS: atom_id res chain seq x y z
N PRO A 1 -15.66 -5.51 9.14
CA PRO A 1 -16.36 -4.43 8.39
C PRO A 1 -15.43 -3.22 8.21
N PHE A 2 -14.89 -3.01 7.01
CA PHE A 2 -14.00 -1.88 6.72
C PHE A 2 -14.80 -0.72 6.14
N ASN A 3 -14.67 0.46 6.76
CA ASN A 3 -15.16 1.73 6.22
C ASN A 3 -14.52 1.94 4.81
N PRO A 4 -15.26 2.38 3.77
CA PRO A 4 -14.74 2.50 2.39
C PRO A 4 -13.60 3.52 2.23
N ALA A 5 -13.27 4.26 3.30
CA ALA A 5 -12.07 5.05 3.45
C ALA A 5 -11.29 4.55 4.68
N THR A 6 -10.00 4.29 4.51
CA THR A 6 -9.08 3.93 5.59
C THR A 6 -7.69 4.52 5.35
N VAL A 7 -6.75 4.27 6.26
CA VAL A 7 -5.36 4.71 6.16
C VAL A 7 -4.47 3.47 6.23
N ILE A 8 -3.48 3.39 5.33
CA ILE A 8 -2.44 2.36 5.37
C ILE A 8 -1.20 2.96 6.00
N PRO A 9 -0.85 2.61 7.25
CA PRO A 9 0.39 3.04 7.87
C PRO A 9 1.55 2.15 7.43
N PHE A 10 2.72 2.75 7.26
CA PHE A 10 3.99 2.04 7.06
C PHE A 10 5.17 2.85 7.61
N SER A 11 6.21 2.13 8.02
CA SER A 11 7.44 2.73 8.54
C SER A 11 8.61 2.47 7.60
N LEU A 12 9.47 3.48 7.47
CA LEU A 12 10.70 3.40 6.70
C LEU A 12 11.89 3.57 7.64
N GLN A 13 12.84 2.64 7.58
CA GLN A 13 14.07 2.69 8.39
C GLN A 13 15.06 3.72 7.84
N SER A 14 15.03 3.97 6.54
CA SER A 14 15.87 4.95 5.84
C SER A 14 15.09 5.57 4.67
N THR A 15 15.67 6.60 4.06
CA THR A 15 15.08 7.19 2.85
C THR A 15 14.99 6.13 1.76
N ALA A 16 13.79 5.93 1.23
CA ALA A 16 13.49 4.86 0.29
C ALA A 16 12.56 5.31 -0.83
N ARG A 17 12.68 4.69 -2.00
CA ARG A 17 11.67 4.74 -3.04
C ARG A 17 10.55 3.77 -2.67
N VAL A 18 9.35 4.28 -2.52
CA VAL A 18 8.16 3.55 -2.11
C VAL A 18 7.18 3.45 -3.28
N GLN A 19 6.52 2.31 -3.41
CA GLN A 19 5.33 2.15 -4.22
C GLN A 19 4.27 1.36 -3.43
N LEU A 20 3.11 1.96 -3.20
CA LEU A 20 1.95 1.33 -2.56
C LEU A 20 0.84 1.19 -3.59
N ALA A 21 0.46 -0.04 -3.91
CA ALA A 21 -0.55 -0.33 -4.92
C ALA A 21 -1.59 -1.35 -4.44
N ILE A 22 -2.80 -1.24 -4.97
CA ILE A 22 -3.95 -2.11 -4.68
C ILE A 22 -4.20 -3.03 -5.87
N PHE A 23 -4.53 -4.28 -5.57
CA PHE A 23 -4.82 -5.33 -6.53
C PHE A 23 -6.11 -6.08 -6.14
N ASP A 24 -6.80 -6.66 -7.12
CA ASP A 24 -7.84 -7.65 -6.85
C ASP A 24 -7.25 -9.06 -6.62
N ILE A 25 -8.11 -10.03 -6.29
CA ILE A 25 -7.70 -11.42 -6.01
C ILE A 25 -7.05 -12.13 -7.20
N HIS A 26 -7.26 -11.65 -8.42
CA HIS A 26 -6.65 -12.21 -9.62
C HIS A 26 -5.28 -11.57 -9.92
N GLY A 27 -4.81 -10.67 -9.03
CA GLY A 27 -3.56 -9.95 -9.20
C GLY A 27 -3.66 -8.78 -10.18
N ARG A 28 -4.86 -8.37 -10.61
CA ARG A 28 -5.02 -7.20 -11.47
C ARG A 28 -4.80 -5.93 -10.66
N HIS A 29 -3.90 -5.07 -11.13
CA HIS A 29 -3.67 -3.75 -10.56
C HIS A 29 -4.94 -2.90 -10.68
N LEU A 30 -5.36 -2.30 -9.56
CA LEU A 30 -6.54 -1.43 -9.50
C LEU A 30 -6.13 0.05 -9.42
N GLN A 31 -5.23 0.38 -8.51
CA GLN A 31 -4.72 1.74 -8.33
C GLN A 31 -3.39 1.78 -7.58
N THR A 32 -2.61 2.83 -7.82
CA THR A 32 -1.42 3.16 -7.02
C THR A 32 -1.79 4.30 -6.09
N LEU A 33 -1.58 4.12 -4.79
CA LEU A 33 -1.91 5.12 -3.76
C LEU A 33 -0.72 6.04 -3.47
N GLU A 34 0.48 5.48 -3.52
CA GLU A 34 1.72 6.20 -3.23
C GLU A 34 2.81 5.74 -4.20
N ALA A 35 3.59 6.68 -4.74
CA ALA A 35 4.76 6.38 -5.54
C ALA A 35 5.77 7.52 -5.43
N GLY A 36 6.99 7.22 -5.00
CA GLY A 36 8.06 8.22 -4.94
C GLY A 36 9.06 7.97 -3.82
N THR A 37 9.99 8.90 -3.67
CA THR A 37 10.99 8.86 -2.58
C THR A 37 10.40 9.45 -1.31
N LYS A 38 10.53 8.73 -0.20
CA LYS A 38 10.08 9.15 1.14
C LYS A 38 11.25 9.10 2.12
N PRO A 39 11.34 10.06 3.06
CA PRO A 39 12.34 10.02 4.11
C PRO A 39 12.06 8.89 5.11
N ALA A 40 13.06 8.54 5.91
CA ALA A 40 12.88 7.67 7.07
C ALA A 40 11.77 8.20 7.99
N GLY A 41 11.03 7.31 8.64
CA GLY A 41 9.95 7.67 9.56
C GLY A 41 8.63 6.95 9.29
N GLN A 42 7.58 7.45 9.94
CA GLN A 42 6.22 6.93 9.81
C GLN A 42 5.49 7.65 8.68
N HIS A 43 4.76 6.89 7.87
CA HIS A 43 3.97 7.38 6.76
C HIS A 43 2.58 6.79 6.81
N GLU A 44 1.62 7.58 6.35
CA GLU A 44 0.22 7.22 6.29
C GLU A 44 -0.31 7.58 4.90
N THR A 45 -0.82 6.59 4.17
CA THR A 45 -1.43 6.81 2.86
C THR A 45 -2.94 6.56 2.94
N PRO A 46 -3.78 7.58 2.65
CA PRO A 46 -5.23 7.39 2.55
C PRO A 46 -5.61 6.43 1.43
N LEU A 47 -6.57 5.56 1.71
CA LEU A 47 -7.15 4.61 0.77
C LEU A 47 -8.66 4.85 0.69
N THR A 48 -9.15 5.16 -0.51
CA THR A 48 -10.59 5.18 -0.83
C THR A 48 -10.89 4.09 -1.85
N MET A 49 -11.86 3.22 -1.51
CA MET A 49 -12.29 2.09 -2.35
C MET A 49 -13.80 2.09 -2.62
N ALA A 50 -14.46 3.24 -2.47
CA ALA A 50 -15.91 3.36 -2.62
C ALA A 50 -16.44 2.87 -3.99
N GLN A 51 -15.66 3.05 -5.06
CA GLN A 51 -16.01 2.59 -6.41
C GLN A 51 -15.91 1.07 -6.62
N TYR A 52 -15.31 0.32 -5.68
CA TYR A 52 -15.10 -1.13 -5.83
C TYR A 52 -16.18 -1.93 -5.06
N PRO A 53 -16.58 -3.13 -5.53
CA PRO A 53 -17.53 -3.99 -4.82
C PRO A 53 -16.93 -4.56 -3.53
N SER A 54 -17.76 -4.95 -2.57
CA SER A 54 -17.30 -5.69 -1.39
C SER A 54 -16.59 -6.98 -1.81
N GLY A 55 -15.49 -7.33 -1.15
CA GLY A 55 -14.66 -8.45 -1.54
C GLY A 55 -13.27 -8.42 -0.93
N LEU A 56 -12.48 -9.43 -1.26
CA LEU A 56 -11.08 -9.52 -0.88
C LEU A 56 -10.23 -8.75 -1.90
N TYR A 57 -9.26 -8.00 -1.39
CA TYR A 57 -8.27 -7.27 -2.17
C TYR A 57 -6.90 -7.48 -1.54
N LEU A 58 -5.86 -7.11 -2.28
CA LEU A 58 -4.48 -7.12 -1.81
C LEU A 58 -3.93 -5.70 -1.92
N TYR A 59 -3.14 -5.26 -0.95
CA TYR A 59 -2.20 -4.18 -1.18
C TYR A 59 -0.78 -4.72 -1.18
N ARG A 60 0.06 -4.08 -1.99
CA ARG A 60 1.50 -4.34 -2.03
C ARG A 60 2.25 -3.05 -1.75
N LEU A 61 3.13 -3.11 -0.77
CA LEU A 61 4.10 -2.08 -0.42
C LEU A 61 5.48 -2.54 -0.87
N ASP A 62 6.02 -1.86 -1.86
CA ASP A 62 7.37 -2.04 -2.37
C ASP A 62 8.25 -0.90 -1.81
N VAL A 63 9.31 -1.25 -1.08
CA VAL A 63 10.26 -0.32 -0.47
C VAL A 63 11.65 -0.63 -0.97
N GLN A 64 12.26 0.31 -1.67
CA GLN A 64 13.65 0.24 -2.11
C GLN A 64 14.47 1.33 -1.41
N PRO A 65 15.21 1.00 -0.34
CA PRO A 65 16.11 1.93 0.33
C PRO A 65 17.14 2.54 -0.63
N LEU A 66 17.46 3.81 -0.42
CA LEU A 66 18.48 4.53 -1.20
C LEU A 66 19.87 4.45 -0.58
N ASP A 67 19.98 3.95 0.65
CA ASP A 67 21.23 3.74 1.38
C ASP A 67 21.99 2.45 0.97
N GLY A 68 21.46 1.72 0.00
CA GLY A 68 22.03 0.45 -0.48
C GLY A 68 21.61 -0.77 0.35
N SER A 69 20.78 -0.61 1.38
CA SER A 69 20.20 -1.75 2.10
C SER A 69 19.16 -2.50 1.23
N THR A 70 18.92 -3.75 1.59
CA THR A 70 18.04 -4.64 0.81
C THR A 70 16.61 -4.12 0.80
N GLY A 71 16.03 -4.02 -0.40
CA GLY A 71 14.63 -3.69 -0.58
C GLY A 71 13.69 -4.71 0.06
N THR A 72 12.50 -4.27 0.44
CA THR A 72 11.46 -5.14 0.98
C THR A 72 10.17 -4.97 0.17
N GLN A 73 9.48 -6.07 -0.05
CA GLN A 73 8.15 -6.10 -0.64
C GLN A 73 7.22 -6.79 0.35
N GLN A 74 6.14 -6.13 0.72
CA GLN A 74 5.11 -6.68 1.61
C GLN A 74 3.79 -6.71 0.86
N THR A 75 3.11 -7.86 0.90
CA THR A 75 1.75 -8.00 0.37
C THR A 75 0.83 -8.42 1.49
N ARG A 76 -0.31 -7.73 1.63
CA ARG A 76 -1.26 -7.98 2.70
C ARG A 76 -2.69 -7.99 2.18
N PRO A 77 -3.51 -8.97 2.60
CA PRO A 77 -4.92 -8.99 2.25
C PRO A 77 -5.71 -7.93 3.01
N MET A 78 -6.76 -7.42 2.37
CA MET A 78 -7.77 -6.55 2.98
C MET A 78 -9.16 -7.00 2.53
N ILE A 79 -10.15 -6.87 3.40
CA ILE A 79 -11.54 -7.17 3.07
C ILE A 79 -12.30 -5.84 3.03
N LEU A 80 -12.85 -5.50 1.87
CA LEU A 80 -13.79 -4.39 1.74
C LEU A 80 -15.19 -4.91 2.04
N VAL A 81 -15.87 -4.29 3.01
CA VAL A 81 -17.26 -4.58 3.36
C VAL A 81 -18.04 -3.28 3.25
N LYS A 82 -19.13 -3.26 2.48
CA LYS A 82 -20.03 -2.10 2.42
C LYS A 82 -21.16 -2.27 3.42
#